data_AF-A0A1Y1YTB4-F1
#
_entry.id   AF-A0A1Y1YTB4-F1
#
_cell.length_a   1.000
_cell.length_b   1.000
_cell.length_c   1.000
_cell.angle_alpha   90.00
_cell.angle_beta   90.00
_cell.angle_gamma   90.00
#
_symmetry.space_group_name_H-M   'P 1'
#
loop_
_entity.id
_entity.type
_entity.pdbx_description
1 polymer ?
#
loop_
_entity_poly.entity_id
_entity_poly.type
_entity_poly.pdbx_seq_one_letter_code
_entity_poly.pdbx_strand_id
1 'polypeptide(L)'
;MIARRIENNSQVSYLTQSLRAWSLLLVGTLAKLIRMNANKTVSVARDIEQWIRERIRNEKLDSEPIPLRDILSGIETTNQTPDAVAYYIEIHQSQPGTLFRTPATEIEIAQAEERFGVVLPQDYKAFLRLSNRFDAAFNGIGFHPSLDPVGEIRWLKEEETWFTDLMFDLPSIPGCGLLNSTVGMVAPTLGKVL
;
A
#
# COMPACT_ATOMS: atom_id res chain seq x y z
N MET A 1 -19.75 27.90 15.03
CA MET A 1 -20.78 26.99 14.48
C MET A 1 -20.44 26.46 13.08
N ILE A 2 -19.89 27.30 12.18
CA ILE A 2 -19.45 26.88 10.84
C ILE A 2 -18.18 26.00 10.86
N ALA A 3 -17.14 26.37 11.62
CA ALA A 3 -15.90 25.58 11.69
C ALA A 3 -16.13 24.11 12.10
N ARG A 4 -16.99 23.88 13.09
CA ARG A 4 -17.37 22.53 13.56
C ARG A 4 -18.08 21.71 12.48
N ARG A 5 -18.84 22.34 11.58
CA ARG A 5 -19.47 21.67 10.43
C ARG A 5 -18.47 21.37 9.33
N ILE A 6 -17.53 22.29 9.07
CA ILE A 6 -16.46 22.08 8.09
C ILE A 6 -15.60 20.88 8.49
N GLU A 7 -15.27 20.77 9.79
CA GLU A 7 -14.51 19.66 10.35
C GLU A 7 -15.29 18.34 10.33
N ASN A 8 -16.54 18.34 10.83
CA ASN A 8 -17.39 17.14 10.83
C ASN A 8 -17.71 16.58 9.44
N ASN A 9 -17.64 17.43 8.39
CA ASN A 9 -17.90 17.02 7.01
C ASN A 9 -16.62 16.78 6.20
N SER A 10 -15.45 16.78 6.84
CA SER A 10 -14.13 16.64 6.18
C SER A 10 -13.90 17.63 5.03
N GLN A 11 -14.56 18.80 5.05
CA GLN A 11 -14.52 19.78 3.96
C GLN A 11 -13.12 20.39 3.79
N VAL A 12 -12.34 20.49 4.87
CA VAL A 12 -10.93 20.90 4.78
C VAL A 12 -10.13 19.92 3.92
N SER A 13 -10.35 18.61 4.08
CA SER A 13 -9.66 17.58 3.29
C SER A 13 -9.96 17.74 1.79
N TYR A 14 -11.23 17.92 1.44
CA TYR A 14 -11.62 18.16 0.04
C TYR A 14 -11.03 19.46 -0.54
N LEU A 15 -10.97 20.54 0.25
CA LEU A 15 -10.33 21.78 -0.18
C LEU A 15 -8.82 21.61 -0.38
N THR A 16 -8.15 20.83 0.47
CA THR A 16 -6.72 20.51 0.30
C THR A 16 -6.43 19.61 -0.90
N GLN A 17 -7.44 18.94 -1.48
CA GLN A 17 -7.28 18.16 -2.71
C GLN A 17 -7.51 19.00 -3.98
N SER A 18 -8.07 20.20 -3.87
CA SER A 18 -8.37 21.06 -5.01
C SER A 18 -7.22 22.01 -5.33
N LEU A 19 -6.53 21.78 -6.45
CA LEU A 19 -5.47 22.66 -6.98
C LEU A 19 -5.92 24.12 -7.10
N ARG A 20 -7.19 24.34 -7.47
CA ARG A 20 -7.77 25.69 -7.60
C ARG A 20 -7.90 26.40 -6.26
N ALA A 21 -8.11 25.64 -5.18
CA ALA A 21 -8.24 26.18 -3.84
C ALA A 21 -6.88 26.43 -3.19
N TRP A 22 -5.78 25.82 -3.64
CA TRP A 22 -4.48 25.92 -2.98
C TRP A 22 -3.94 27.33 -2.87
N SER A 23 -4.08 28.16 -3.92
CA SER A 23 -3.66 29.57 -3.86
C SER A 23 -4.44 30.36 -2.81
N LEU A 24 -5.72 30.03 -2.60
CA LEU A 24 -6.58 30.62 -1.59
C LEU A 24 -6.27 30.09 -0.18
N LEU A 25 -5.90 28.80 -0.06
CA LEU A 25 -5.49 28.20 1.21
C LEU A 25 -4.14 28.73 1.69
N LEU A 26 -3.25 29.09 0.77
CA LEU A 26 -1.92 29.65 1.06
C LEU A 26 -1.96 31.12 1.51
N VAL A 27 -3.07 31.83 1.27
CA VAL A 27 -3.16 33.28 1.49
C VAL A 27 -4.34 33.60 2.43
N GLY A 28 -4.06 34.27 3.56
CA GLY A 28 -5.08 34.88 4.41
C GLY A 28 -5.31 34.21 5.78
N THR A 29 -6.50 34.41 6.35
CA THR A 29 -6.83 34.06 7.75
C THR A 29 -6.80 32.56 8.01
N LEU A 30 -7.14 31.74 7.01
CA LEU A 30 -7.13 30.28 7.13
C LEU A 30 -5.70 29.74 7.27
N ALA A 31 -4.75 30.24 6.47
CA ALA A 31 -3.32 29.91 6.60
C ALA A 31 -2.77 30.24 8.01
N LYS A 32 -3.18 31.39 8.57
CA LYS A 32 -2.81 31.77 9.95
C LYS A 32 -3.44 30.84 11.00
N LEU A 33 -4.70 30.45 10.79
CA LEU A 33 -5.44 29.57 11.71
C LEU A 33 -4.85 28.16 11.75
N ILE A 34 -4.47 27.61 10.58
CA ILE A 34 -3.84 26.30 10.45
C ILE A 34 -2.31 26.35 10.61
N ARG A 35 -1.74 27.51 10.96
CA ARG A 35 -0.30 27.75 11.13
C ARG A 35 0.55 27.36 9.91
N MET A 36 -0.02 27.44 8.70
CA MET A 36 0.72 27.23 7.46
C MET A 36 1.62 28.44 7.19
N ASN A 37 2.93 28.21 7.19
CA ASN A 37 3.92 29.21 6.82
C ASN A 37 4.22 29.08 5.33
N ALA A 38 3.79 30.06 4.52
CA ALA A 38 3.98 30.07 3.08
C ALA A 38 5.44 29.86 2.67
N ASN A 39 6.40 30.44 3.39
CA ASN A 39 7.83 30.27 3.09
C ASN A 39 8.29 28.83 3.32
N LYS A 40 7.80 28.19 4.40
CA LYS A 40 8.08 26.79 4.70
C LYS A 40 7.41 25.85 3.68
N THR A 41 6.19 26.16 3.25
CA THR A 41 5.51 25.37 2.22
C THR A 41 6.25 25.45 0.88
N VAL A 42 6.69 26.64 0.49
CA VAL A 42 7.48 26.83 -0.73
C VAL A 42 8.85 26.15 -0.63
N SER A 43 9.52 26.18 0.52
CA SER A 43 10.79 25.46 0.69
C SER A 43 10.61 23.96 0.54
N VAL A 44 9.62 23.38 1.23
CA VAL A 44 9.31 21.93 1.14
C VAL A 44 8.94 21.55 -0.30
N ALA A 45 8.17 22.37 -1.01
CA ALA A 45 7.83 22.11 -2.41
C ALA A 45 9.07 22.08 -3.31
N ARG A 46 10.03 22.99 -3.11
CA ARG A 46 11.31 22.98 -3.83
C ARG A 46 12.16 21.76 -3.48
N ASP A 47 12.19 21.36 -2.21
CA ASP A 47 12.92 20.17 -1.77
C ASP A 47 12.36 18.92 -2.45
N ILE A 48 11.03 18.77 -2.49
CA ILE A 48 10.35 17.67 -3.19
C ILE A 48 10.67 17.72 -4.69
N GLU A 49 10.59 18.89 -5.32
CA GLU A 49 10.91 19.04 -6.74
C GLU A 49 12.36 18.63 -7.03
N GLN A 50 13.30 19.06 -6.19
CA GLN A 50 14.70 18.69 -6.30
C GLN A 50 14.88 17.18 -6.15
N TRP A 51 14.25 16.56 -5.15
CA TRP A 51 14.33 15.11 -4.93
C TRP A 51 13.77 14.31 -6.11
N ILE A 52 12.63 14.75 -6.68
CA ILE A 52 12.06 14.12 -7.87
C ILE A 52 13.01 14.27 -9.06
N ARG A 53 13.60 15.46 -9.27
CA ARG A 53 14.58 15.70 -10.34
C ARG A 53 15.82 14.83 -10.18
N GLU A 54 16.34 14.70 -8.96
CA GLU A 54 17.48 13.84 -8.65
C GLU A 54 17.15 12.36 -8.92
N ARG A 55 15.98 11.89 -8.49
CA ARG A 55 15.51 10.53 -8.74
C ARG A 55 15.29 10.21 -10.22
N ILE A 56 14.79 11.18 -11.01
CA ILE A 56 14.64 11.00 -12.46
C ILE A 56 16.02 10.95 -13.14
N ARG A 57 16.98 11.77 -12.69
CA ARG A 57 18.31 11.86 -13.30
C ARG A 57 19.22 10.68 -12.96
N ASN A 58 19.20 10.26 -11.70
CA ASN A 58 20.17 9.31 -11.15
C ASN A 58 19.61 7.88 -11.05
N GLU A 59 18.47 7.60 -11.68
CA GLU A 59 17.67 6.38 -11.50
C GLU A 59 17.42 6.08 -10.00
N LYS A 60 17.08 4.84 -9.65
CA LYS A 60 16.74 4.47 -8.27
C LYS A 60 17.94 4.81 -7.38
N LEU A 61 17.74 5.67 -6.38
CA LEU A 61 18.72 5.86 -5.31
C LEU A 61 19.09 4.47 -4.79
N ASP A 62 20.36 4.10 -4.89
CA ASP A 62 20.91 2.90 -4.26
C ASP A 62 20.74 3.08 -2.75
N SER A 63 19.59 2.65 -2.24
CA SER A 63 19.38 2.52 -0.81
C SER A 63 20.27 1.38 -0.34
N GLU A 64 21.00 1.60 0.74
CA GLU A 64 21.69 0.50 1.42
C GLU A 64 20.71 -0.66 1.68
N PRO A 65 21.12 -1.91 1.42
CA PRO A 65 20.24 -3.05 1.60
C PRO A 65 19.83 -3.15 3.07
N ILE A 66 18.55 -2.92 3.33
CA ILE A 66 17.97 -3.05 4.67
C ILE A 66 17.79 -4.55 4.97
N PRO A 67 18.28 -5.05 6.12
CA PRO A 67 18.06 -6.44 6.51
C PRO A 67 16.56 -6.77 6.58
N LEU A 68 16.18 -7.96 6.10
CA LEU A 68 14.78 -8.40 6.07
C LEU A 68 14.08 -8.31 7.44
N ARG A 69 14.79 -8.67 8.52
CA ARG A 69 14.29 -8.56 9.89
C ARG A 69 13.89 -7.12 10.24
N ASP A 70 14.65 -6.14 9.81
CA ASP A 70 14.42 -4.74 10.13
C ASP A 70 13.22 -4.19 9.35
N ILE A 71 13.06 -4.65 8.09
CA ILE A 71 11.88 -4.36 7.27
C ILE A 71 10.61 -4.87 7.99
N LEU A 72 10.58 -6.15 8.38
CA LEU A 72 9.41 -6.75 9.02
C LEU A 72 9.10 -6.12 10.39
N SER A 73 10.14 -5.78 11.16
CA SER A 73 9.98 -5.10 12.45
C SER A 73 9.44 -3.67 12.27
N GLY A 74 9.85 -2.98 11.21
CA GLY A 74 9.29 -1.68 10.84
C GLY A 74 7.80 -1.76 10.47
N ILE A 75 7.40 -2.83 9.77
CA ILE A 75 5.99 -3.09 9.45
C ILE A 75 5.18 -3.35 10.73
N GLU A 76 5.69 -4.20 11.64
CA GLU A 76 5.02 -4.45 12.92
C GLU A 76 4.87 -3.17 13.75
N THR A 77 5.90 -2.33 13.80
CA THR A 77 5.85 -1.03 14.48
C THR A 77 4.80 -0.12 13.86
N THR A 78 4.72 -0.09 12.52
CA THR A 78 3.70 0.69 11.80
C THR A 78 2.29 0.21 12.12
N ASN A 79 2.12 -1.10 12.31
CA ASN A 79 0.84 -1.69 12.67
C ASN A 79 0.37 -1.32 14.09
N GLN A 80 1.22 -0.69 14.91
CA GLN A 80 0.92 -0.19 16.25
C GLN A 80 0.64 1.33 16.28
N THR A 81 0.65 2.00 15.13
CA THR A 81 0.38 3.45 15.05
C THR A 81 -1.09 3.77 15.35
N PRO A 82 -1.42 4.99 15.84
CA PRO A 82 -2.80 5.38 16.10
C PRO A 82 -3.72 5.24 14.88
N ASP A 83 -3.20 5.48 13.68
CA ASP A 83 -3.96 5.33 12.43
C ASP A 83 -4.29 3.86 12.16
N ALA A 84 -3.34 2.95 12.39
CA ALA A 84 -3.60 1.51 12.30
C ALA A 84 -4.66 1.07 13.32
N VAL A 85 -4.55 1.55 14.58
CA VAL A 85 -5.53 1.25 15.64
C VAL A 85 -6.92 1.74 15.27
N ALA A 86 -7.03 2.99 14.77
CA ALA A 86 -8.29 3.55 14.32
C ALA A 86 -8.91 2.69 13.21
N TYR A 87 -8.10 2.25 12.24
CA TYR A 87 -8.56 1.39 11.16
C TYR A 87 -9.08 0.03 11.65
N TYR A 88 -8.38 -0.63 12.60
CA TYR A 88 -8.87 -1.88 13.22
C TYR A 88 -10.24 -1.69 13.90
N ILE A 89 -10.44 -0.57 14.59
CA ILE A 89 -11.73 -0.22 15.23
C ILE A 89 -12.83 -0.03 14.17
N GLU A 90 -12.53 0.70 13.10
CA GLU A 90 -13.46 0.99 12.00
C GLU A 90 -13.94 -0.29 11.32
N ILE A 91 -13.05 -1.27 11.10
CA ILE A 91 -13.41 -2.56 10.49
C ILE A 91 -13.90 -3.61 11.50
N HIS A 92 -14.09 -3.22 12.76
CA HIS A 92 -14.56 -4.10 13.86
C HIS A 92 -13.70 -5.35 14.06
N GLN A 93 -12.38 -5.22 13.92
CA GLN A 93 -11.43 -6.29 14.18
C GLN A 93 -10.51 -5.93 15.35
N SER A 94 -10.11 -6.94 16.13
CA SER A 94 -9.11 -6.77 17.17
C SER A 94 -7.72 -6.66 16.54
N GLN A 95 -6.96 -5.65 16.94
CA GLN A 95 -5.57 -5.53 16.57
C GLN A 95 -4.76 -6.71 17.13
N PRO A 96 -3.97 -7.41 16.31
CA PRO A 96 -3.09 -8.46 16.79
C PRO A 96 -1.94 -7.86 17.60
N GLY A 97 -1.54 -8.54 18.68
CA GLY A 97 -0.39 -8.11 19.48
C GLY A 97 0.94 -8.20 18.74
N THR A 98 1.06 -9.14 17.80
CA THR A 98 2.22 -9.30 16.92
C THR A 98 1.78 -9.79 15.55
N LEU A 99 2.48 -9.36 14.50
CA LEU A 99 2.29 -9.87 13.14
C LEU A 99 3.11 -11.15 12.88
N PHE A 100 4.12 -11.40 13.71
CA PHE A 100 4.98 -12.56 13.61
C PHE A 100 4.29 -13.82 14.14
N ARG A 101 4.58 -14.94 13.51
CA ARG A 101 4.16 -16.28 13.88
C ARG A 101 5.38 -17.14 14.15
N THR A 102 5.17 -18.30 14.75
CA THR A 102 6.24 -19.26 15.02
C THR A 102 7.06 -19.51 13.76
N PRO A 103 8.39 -19.40 13.79
CA PRO A 103 9.25 -19.71 12.65
C PRO A 103 9.04 -21.13 12.11
N ALA A 104 9.33 -21.31 10.82
CA ALA A 104 9.28 -22.61 10.17
C ALA A 104 10.55 -23.39 10.54
N THR A 105 10.39 -24.68 10.77
CA THR A 105 11.51 -25.60 10.96
C THR A 105 12.17 -25.93 9.62
N GLU A 106 13.45 -26.30 9.63
CA GLU A 106 14.13 -26.76 8.41
C GLU A 106 13.46 -27.99 7.79
N ILE A 107 12.80 -28.82 8.61
CA ILE A 107 12.05 -30.00 8.15
C ILE A 107 10.82 -29.56 7.35
N GLU A 108 10.05 -28.59 7.83
CA GLU A 108 8.88 -28.07 7.10
C GLU A 108 9.28 -27.39 5.79
N ILE A 109 10.40 -26.67 5.79
CA ILE A 109 10.95 -26.05 4.57
C ILE A 109 11.37 -27.14 3.57
N ALA A 110 12.09 -28.17 4.01
CA ALA A 110 12.51 -29.27 3.14
C ALA A 110 11.32 -30.05 2.57
N GLN A 111 10.28 -30.30 3.39
CA GLN A 111 9.04 -30.93 2.94
C GLN A 111 8.31 -30.08 1.89
N ALA A 112 8.35 -28.75 2.02
CA ALA A 112 7.77 -27.87 1.03
C ALA A 112 8.57 -27.88 -0.28
N GLU A 113 9.91 -27.86 -0.22
CA GLU A 113 10.78 -27.98 -1.39
C GLU A 113 10.53 -29.31 -2.13
N GLU A 114 10.39 -30.42 -1.40
CA GLU A 114 10.02 -31.72 -1.96
C GLU A 114 8.62 -31.69 -2.59
N ARG A 115 7.62 -31.15 -1.89
CA ARG A 115 6.24 -31.04 -2.39
C ARG A 115 6.15 -30.25 -3.70
N PHE A 116 6.97 -29.21 -3.86
CA PHE A 116 6.97 -28.38 -5.06
C PHE A 116 7.93 -28.86 -6.14
N GLY A 117 8.87 -29.76 -5.81
CA GLY A 117 9.94 -30.16 -6.70
C GLY A 117 10.90 -29.02 -7.06
N VAL A 118 11.01 -28.00 -6.21
CA VAL A 118 11.89 -26.83 -6.41
C VAL A 118 12.63 -26.46 -5.14
N VAL A 119 13.79 -25.82 -5.28
CA VAL A 119 14.49 -25.21 -4.16
C VAL A 119 13.91 -23.82 -3.92
N LEU A 120 13.46 -23.53 -2.69
CA LEU A 120 12.90 -22.23 -2.35
C LEU A 120 14.01 -21.15 -2.36
N PRO A 121 13.71 -19.90 -2.79
CA PRO A 121 14.66 -18.81 -2.76
C PRO A 121 15.24 -18.58 -1.35
N GLN A 122 16.52 -18.19 -1.27
CA GLN A 122 17.20 -18.03 0.02
C GLN A 122 16.56 -16.95 0.89
N ASP A 123 16.15 -15.82 0.30
CA ASP A 123 15.49 -14.74 1.03
C ASP A 123 14.13 -15.17 1.57
N TYR A 124 13.41 -16.01 0.83
CA TYR A 124 12.14 -16.57 1.29
C TYR A 124 12.35 -17.58 2.43
N LYS A 125 13.40 -18.41 2.37
CA LYS A 125 13.77 -19.26 3.51
C LYS A 125 14.21 -18.43 4.73
N ALA A 126 14.92 -17.31 4.53
CA ALA A 126 15.25 -16.39 5.60
C ALA A 126 13.98 -15.78 6.23
N PHE A 127 12.98 -15.43 5.43
CA PHE A 127 11.66 -15.03 5.91
C PHE A 127 11.00 -16.13 6.76
N LEU A 128 10.92 -17.36 6.25
CA LEU A 128 10.26 -18.48 6.95
C LEU A 128 10.93 -18.81 8.28
N ARG A 129 12.26 -18.69 8.37
CA ARG A 129 13.04 -18.83 9.62
C ARG A 129 12.81 -17.69 10.61
N LEU A 130 12.28 -16.55 10.15
CA LEU A 130 11.84 -15.47 11.03
C LEU A 130 10.37 -15.64 11.43
N SER A 131 9.52 -16.09 10.51
CA SER A 131 8.07 -16.20 10.71
C SER A 131 7.41 -17.16 9.71
N ASN A 132 6.79 -18.25 10.18
CA ASN A 132 6.03 -19.18 9.32
C ASN A 132 4.61 -18.68 9.07
N ARG A 133 4.49 -17.49 8.48
CA ARG A 133 3.29 -16.67 8.23
C ARG A 133 3.57 -15.25 8.71
N PHE A 134 3.03 -14.27 8.01
CA PHE A 134 3.03 -12.88 8.48
C PHE A 134 1.62 -12.34 8.32
N ASP A 135 1.01 -11.92 9.42
CA ASP A 135 -0.40 -11.50 9.39
C ASP A 135 -0.59 -10.22 8.56
N ALA A 136 -1.85 -9.98 8.20
CA ALA A 136 -2.26 -8.80 7.45
C ALA A 136 -1.83 -7.52 8.19
N ALA A 137 -1.03 -6.69 7.51
CA ALA A 137 -0.41 -5.49 8.07
C ALA A 137 -1.03 -4.23 7.50
N PHE A 138 -1.25 -3.22 8.34
CA PHE A 138 -1.75 -1.92 7.90
C PHE A 138 -0.67 -1.15 7.13
N ASN A 139 -1.04 -0.59 5.98
CA ASN A 139 -0.12 0.11 5.06
C ASN A 139 -0.37 1.62 4.95
N GLY A 140 -1.18 2.19 5.83
CA GLY A 140 -1.56 3.60 5.79
C GLY A 140 -2.88 3.87 5.05
N ILE A 141 -3.37 2.92 4.24
CA ILE A 141 -4.64 3.04 3.50
C ILE A 141 -5.58 1.87 3.84
N GLY A 142 -5.03 0.67 4.03
CA GLY A 142 -5.77 -0.52 4.42
C GLY A 142 -4.83 -1.66 4.80
N PHE A 143 -5.32 -2.89 4.76
CA PHE A 143 -4.50 -4.07 5.06
C PHE A 143 -3.86 -4.63 3.80
N HIS A 144 -2.56 -4.93 3.89
CA HIS A 144 -1.94 -5.90 3.00
C HIS A 144 -2.45 -7.32 3.34
N PRO A 145 -2.59 -8.20 2.34
CA PRO A 145 -2.89 -9.59 2.59
C PRO A 145 -1.79 -10.24 3.44
N SER A 146 -2.18 -11.21 4.26
CA SER A 146 -1.21 -12.02 5.01
C SER A 146 -0.34 -12.86 4.08
N LEU A 147 0.88 -13.15 4.52
CA LEU A 147 1.72 -14.17 3.90
C LEU A 147 1.41 -15.52 4.54
N ASP A 148 1.02 -16.49 3.72
CA ASP A 148 0.61 -17.81 4.17
C ASP A 148 1.79 -18.63 4.75
N PRO A 149 1.51 -19.55 5.70
CA PRO A 149 2.54 -20.45 6.21
C PRO A 149 3.04 -21.40 5.11
N VAL A 150 4.25 -21.92 5.29
CA VAL A 150 4.90 -22.84 4.34
C VAL A 150 4.08 -24.11 4.09
N GLY A 151 3.24 -24.52 5.06
CA GLY A 151 2.32 -25.65 4.90
C GLY A 151 1.16 -25.38 3.93
N GLU A 152 0.76 -24.13 3.76
CA GLU A 152 -0.43 -23.72 3.00
C GLU A 152 -0.12 -23.11 1.64
N ILE A 153 1.14 -22.71 1.39
CA ILE A 153 1.54 -22.24 0.06
C ILE A 153 1.26 -23.31 -1.01
N ARG A 154 0.94 -22.86 -2.22
CA ARG A 154 0.62 -23.70 -3.37
C ARG A 154 0.93 -22.99 -4.68
N TRP A 155 1.02 -23.76 -5.77
CA TRP A 155 1.03 -23.20 -7.10
C TRP A 155 -0.33 -22.55 -7.42
N LEU A 156 -0.27 -21.43 -8.15
CA LEU A 156 -1.46 -20.80 -8.73
C LEU A 156 -2.07 -21.77 -9.74
N LYS A 157 -3.40 -21.88 -9.72
CA LYS A 157 -4.15 -22.68 -10.68
C LYS A 157 -4.55 -21.81 -11.87
N GLU A 158 -4.71 -22.41 -13.05
CA GLU A 158 -5.07 -21.69 -14.28
C GLU A 158 -6.41 -20.94 -14.18
N GLU A 159 -7.31 -21.41 -13.31
CA GLU A 159 -8.65 -20.83 -13.08
C GLU A 159 -8.61 -19.55 -12.22
N GLU A 160 -7.45 -19.21 -11.64
CA GLU A 160 -7.29 -18.10 -10.70
C GLU A 160 -6.90 -16.81 -11.43
N THR A 161 -7.87 -16.21 -12.12
CA THR A 161 -7.63 -15.02 -12.97
C THR A 161 -7.37 -13.74 -12.18
N TRP A 162 -7.66 -13.71 -10.88
CA TRP A 162 -7.46 -12.54 -10.02
C TRP A 162 -5.99 -12.10 -9.89
N PHE A 163 -5.04 -12.97 -10.24
CA PHE A 163 -3.61 -12.63 -10.32
C PHE A 163 -3.15 -12.25 -11.73
N THR A 164 -3.80 -12.78 -12.77
CA THR A 164 -3.50 -12.45 -14.18
C THR A 164 -4.14 -11.13 -14.64
N ASP A 165 -5.18 -10.68 -13.93
CA ASP A 165 -5.86 -9.41 -14.15
C ASP A 165 -5.19 -8.22 -13.43
N LEU A 166 -4.03 -8.45 -12.77
CA LEU A 166 -3.18 -7.36 -12.29
C LEU A 166 -2.66 -6.58 -13.50
N MET A 167 -3.41 -5.54 -13.88
CA MET A 167 -3.01 -4.60 -14.91
C MET A 167 -1.65 -4.01 -14.53
N PHE A 168 -0.61 -4.42 -15.26
CA PHE A 168 0.60 -3.63 -15.32
C PHE A 168 0.22 -2.29 -15.95
N ASP A 169 0.14 -1.24 -15.14
CA ASP A 169 0.10 0.14 -15.60
C ASP A 169 1.44 0.44 -16.30
N LEU A 170 1.55 0.02 -17.55
CA LEU A 170 2.57 0.52 -18.45
C LEU A 170 2.13 1.94 -18.84
N PRO A 171 2.93 2.97 -18.54
CA PRO A 171 2.57 4.38 -18.77
C PRO A 171 2.35 4.77 -20.25
N SER A 172 2.40 3.80 -21.16
CA SER A 172 2.24 3.96 -22.60
C SER A 172 0.83 3.66 -23.13
N ILE A 173 -0.13 3.24 -22.30
CA ILE A 173 -1.51 2.98 -22.74
C ILE A 173 -2.41 4.17 -22.34
N PRO A 174 -2.79 5.05 -23.27
CA PRO A 174 -3.68 6.16 -22.97
C PRO A 174 -5.11 5.62 -22.83
N GLY A 175 -5.60 5.48 -21.59
CA GLY A 175 -6.98 5.09 -21.33
C GLY A 175 -7.34 4.74 -19.89
N CYS A 176 -6.39 4.37 -19.03
CA CYS A 176 -6.71 3.93 -17.67
C CYS A 176 -6.70 5.11 -16.67
N GLY A 177 -7.78 5.87 -16.69
CA GLY A 177 -8.12 6.81 -15.63
C GLY A 177 -9.38 6.35 -14.90
N LEU A 178 -9.22 6.08 -13.61
CA LEU A 178 -10.22 6.06 -12.56
C LEU A 178 -11.08 4.79 -12.41
N LEU A 179 -11.01 4.27 -11.18
CA LEU A 179 -12.04 3.49 -10.49
C LEU A 179 -13.45 3.97 -10.88
N ASN A 180 -14.09 3.30 -11.83
CA ASN A 180 -15.54 3.38 -11.97
C ASN A 180 -16.15 2.22 -11.17
N SER A 181 -16.46 2.53 -9.92
CA SER A 181 -17.55 1.90 -9.22
C SER A 181 -18.86 2.18 -9.98
N THR A 182 -19.68 1.12 -10.06
CA THR A 182 -21.11 1.08 -10.41
C THR A 182 -21.55 0.94 -11.89
N VAL A 183 -22.39 -0.10 -12.04
CA VAL A 183 -23.53 -0.30 -12.95
C VAL A 183 -23.31 -1.18 -14.21
N GLY A 184 -23.69 -2.44 -14.08
CA GLY A 184 -24.79 -3.05 -14.85
C GLY A 184 -24.67 -3.21 -16.38
N MET A 185 -24.66 -4.47 -16.80
CA MET A 185 -25.20 -5.04 -18.05
C MET A 185 -24.73 -4.48 -19.41
N VAL A 186 -24.09 -5.34 -20.20
CA VAL A 186 -24.61 -6.03 -21.40
C VAL A 186 -23.39 -6.44 -22.23
N ALA A 187 -23.19 -7.74 -22.43
CA ALA A 187 -22.21 -8.26 -23.36
C ALA A 187 -22.71 -8.03 -24.80
N PRO A 188 -21.94 -7.39 -25.69
CA PRO A 188 -22.28 -7.36 -27.11
C PRO A 188 -21.93 -8.72 -27.73
N THR A 189 -22.95 -9.39 -28.25
CA THR A 189 -22.86 -10.57 -29.11
C THR A 189 -22.01 -10.26 -30.34
N LEU A 190 -20.92 -11.01 -30.52
CA LEU A 190 -20.12 -11.02 -31.75
C LEU A 190 -20.98 -11.57 -32.90
N GLY A 191 -21.43 -10.68 -33.78
CA GLY A 191 -21.99 -11.03 -35.07
C GLY A 191 -20.91 -11.65 -35.95
N LYS A 192 -21.13 -12.91 -36.34
CA LYS A 192 -20.42 -13.56 -37.44
C LYS A 192 -20.75 -12.82 -38.73
N VAL A 193 -19.73 -12.28 -39.40
CA VAL A 193 -19.81 -11.87 -40.79
C VAL A 193 -19.22 -13.02 -41.61
N LEU A 194 -20.09 -13.64 -42.42
CA LEU A 194 -19.72 -14.37 -43.63
C LEU A 194 -19.51 -13.35 -44.75
#